data_AF-A0AAI9TJ86-F1
#
_entry.id   AF-A0AAI9TJ86-F1
#
_cell.length_a   1.000
_cell.length_b   1.000
_cell.length_c   1.000
_cell.angle_alpha   90.00
_cell.angle_beta   90.00
_cell.angle_gamma   90.00
#
_symmetry.space_group_name_H-M   'P 1'
#
loop_
_entity.id
_entity.type
_entity.pdbx_description
1 polymer ?
#
loop_
_entity_poly.entity_id
_entity_poly.type
_entity_poly.pdbx_seq_one_letter_code
_entity_poly.pdbx_strand_id
1 'polypeptide(L)'
;MVIQAARRLYNTKGKNLPLPMVVELNRRLVKGYAHFKDDSRIVELRKSIVGYNKQLRLLGIRDHQVTYAKFSILQVVATLIYRLGKLVLLAIGTLPGFLLFTPVFIATKYLSAKKSKEALAASTVKLQGRDVMATWKLLIALAFAPALYAFYTASLTYWTYWNRVNGLVPDWVPLWSVVMIGMVLFPTITFAALRIGEVGMDIIKSLRPLVLSLNPSSANTLVRLRERRAALAHQVTEAINTMGPELFPDFDAARVVTDPFREASNTDTKAENDLPEIRRTSVSDHTEKMPSSEPLPRNESFHNLANIGFFSTRPPSRDRSRSRSASTRSGSRHGLKPLSALTQKDPLEDVSSRIRDAMRERGERRRRRSEDGSWDMASSGAGTPSSTEESRKDL
;
A
#
# COMPACT_ATOMS: atom_id res chain seq x y z
N MET A 1 -0.52 10.13 2.08
CA MET A 1 0.68 9.84 1.27
C MET A 1 1.62 11.04 1.16
N VAL A 2 1.15 12.25 0.83
CA VAL A 2 2.03 13.44 0.62
C VAL A 2 2.89 13.76 1.86
N ILE A 3 2.30 13.80 3.05
CA ILE A 3 3.01 14.10 4.30
C ILE A 3 4.16 13.10 4.58
N GLN A 4 3.91 11.82 4.33
CA GLN A 4 4.93 10.78 4.48
C GLN A 4 6.08 10.94 3.48
N ALA A 5 5.78 11.42 2.26
CA ALA A 5 6.78 11.71 1.25
C ALA A 5 7.59 12.97 1.60
N ALA A 6 6.92 14.05 2.05
CA ALA A 6 7.58 15.25 2.54
C ALA A 6 8.55 14.92 3.70
N ARG A 7 8.13 14.09 4.66
CA ARG A 7 9.02 13.60 5.72
C ARG A 7 10.27 12.89 5.20
N ARG A 8 10.13 12.03 4.17
CA ARG A 8 11.25 11.30 3.57
C ARG A 8 12.21 12.24 2.82
N LEU A 9 11.67 13.28 2.18
CA LEU A 9 12.45 14.31 1.51
C LEU A 9 13.18 15.20 2.52
N TYR A 10 12.59 15.49 3.68
CA TYR A 10 13.22 16.25 4.76
C TYR A 10 14.32 15.45 5.48
N ASN A 11 14.12 14.15 5.71
CA ASN A 11 15.13 13.26 6.30
C ASN A 11 16.11 12.71 5.26
N THR A 12 16.94 13.58 4.67
CA THR A 12 17.87 13.21 3.58
C THR A 12 19.03 12.32 4.05
N LYS A 13 19.49 12.45 5.30
CA LYS A 13 20.67 11.75 5.87
C LYS A 13 20.46 10.26 6.16
N GLY A 14 19.27 9.71 5.88
CA GLY A 14 19.02 8.27 5.98
C GLY A 14 19.09 7.69 7.40
N LYS A 15 19.16 8.53 8.44
CA LYS A 15 19.12 8.06 9.83
C LYS A 15 17.74 7.47 10.12
N ASN A 16 17.72 6.23 10.62
CA ASN A 16 16.50 5.58 11.08
C ASN A 16 16.00 6.31 12.34
N LEU A 17 15.03 7.21 12.15
CA LEU A 17 14.40 7.90 13.27
C LEU A 17 13.59 6.88 14.10
N PRO A 18 13.70 6.90 15.43
CA PRO A 18 12.90 6.02 16.29
C PRO A 18 11.40 6.32 16.09
N LEU A 19 10.55 5.30 16.28
CA LEU A 19 9.11 5.39 15.99
C LEU A 19 8.40 6.59 16.65
N PRO A 20 8.66 6.93 17.94
CA PRO A 20 8.02 8.09 18.58
C PRO A 20 8.32 9.40 17.84
N MET A 21 9.57 9.55 17.41
CA MET A 21 10.07 10.71 16.70
C MET A 21 9.45 10.85 15.31
N VAL A 22 9.23 9.72 14.63
CA VAL A 22 8.51 9.68 13.35
C VAL A 22 7.05 10.11 13.51
N VAL A 23 6.39 9.66 14.57
CA VAL A 23 5.00 10.03 14.87
C VAL A 23 4.89 11.52 15.17
N GLU A 24 5.80 12.05 15.97
CA GLU A 24 5.82 13.49 16.28
C GLU A 24 6.06 14.34 15.04
N LEU A 25 7.06 14.01 14.23
CA LEU A 25 7.35 14.74 12.99
C LEU A 25 6.15 14.71 12.04
N ASN A 26 5.50 13.55 11.87
CA ASN A 26 4.27 13.47 11.09
C ASN A 26 3.15 14.34 11.68
N ARG A 27 2.98 14.34 13.01
CA ARG A 27 1.97 15.18 13.68
C ARG A 27 2.22 16.66 13.41
N ARG A 28 3.47 17.12 13.51
CA ARG A 28 3.85 18.52 13.24
C ARG A 28 3.64 18.88 11.77
N LEU A 29 4.04 18.02 10.84
CA LEU A 29 3.81 18.22 9.40
C LEU A 29 2.30 18.24 9.05
N VAL A 30 1.49 17.41 9.70
CA VAL A 30 0.02 17.45 9.53
C VAL A 30 -0.55 18.78 10.01
N LYS A 31 -0.12 19.27 11.18
CA LYS A 31 -0.57 20.56 11.72
C LYS A 31 -0.15 21.72 10.82
N GLY A 32 1.11 21.75 10.37
CA GLY A 32 1.60 22.75 9.42
C GLY A 32 0.83 22.73 8.11
N TYR A 33 0.63 21.53 7.54
CA TYR A 33 -0.14 21.40 6.30
C TYR A 33 -1.60 21.85 6.46
N ALA A 34 -2.24 21.58 7.61
CA ALA A 34 -3.62 22.00 7.85
C ALA A 34 -3.76 23.53 7.98
N HIS A 35 -2.75 24.20 8.55
CA HIS A 35 -2.71 25.65 8.70
C HIS A 35 -2.43 26.37 7.38
N PHE A 36 -1.44 25.91 6.62
CA PHE A 36 -0.99 26.53 5.36
C PHE A 36 -1.56 25.86 4.11
N LYS A 37 -2.72 25.18 4.21
CA LYS A 37 -3.28 24.36 3.12
C LYS A 37 -3.60 25.17 1.85
N ASP A 38 -3.94 26.46 2.02
CA ASP A 38 -4.42 27.36 0.98
C ASP A 38 -3.29 28.28 0.44
N ASP A 39 -2.08 28.21 1.00
CA ASP A 39 -0.93 28.95 0.50
C ASP A 39 -0.47 28.37 -0.86
N SER A 40 -0.36 29.23 -1.88
CA SER A 40 0.10 28.89 -3.23
C SER A 40 1.39 28.07 -3.22
N ARG A 41 2.34 28.40 -2.32
CA ARG A 41 3.62 27.69 -2.17
C ARG A 41 3.41 26.22 -1.76
N ILE A 42 2.48 25.96 -0.84
CA ILE A 42 2.17 24.61 -0.36
C ILE A 42 1.36 23.82 -1.40
N VAL A 43 0.46 24.47 -2.13
CA VAL A 43 -0.30 23.84 -3.22
C VAL A 43 0.62 23.38 -4.34
N GLU A 44 1.55 24.22 -4.77
CA GLU A 44 2.56 23.87 -5.78
C GLU A 44 3.48 22.74 -5.29
N LEU A 45 4.01 22.87 -4.07
CA LEU A 45 4.86 21.86 -3.46
C LEU A 45 4.14 20.50 -3.37
N ARG A 46 2.86 20.49 -2.98
CA ARG A 46 2.01 19.30 -2.97
C ARG A 46 1.90 18.70 -4.37
N LYS A 47 1.62 19.50 -5.39
CA LYS A 47 1.50 19.05 -6.78
C LYS A 47 2.81 18.40 -7.26
N SER A 48 3.94 19.02 -6.93
CA SER A 48 5.27 18.54 -7.29
C SER A 48 5.65 17.24 -6.58
N ILE A 49 5.33 17.08 -5.28
CA ILE A 49 5.53 15.83 -4.52
C ILE A 49 4.64 14.69 -5.06
N VAL A 50 3.40 14.99 -5.43
CA VAL A 50 2.48 13.99 -6.02
C VAL A 50 3.00 13.56 -7.39
N GLY A 51 3.46 14.50 -8.21
CA GLY A 51 4.08 14.24 -9.51
C GLY A 51 5.32 13.34 -9.39
N TYR A 52 6.22 13.65 -8.47
CA TYR A 52 7.39 12.84 -8.18
C TYR A 52 7.02 11.41 -7.72
N ASN A 53 6.09 11.25 -6.77
CA ASN A 53 5.64 9.92 -6.35
C ASN A 53 4.91 9.15 -7.47
N LYS A 54 4.24 9.83 -8.40
CA LYS A 54 3.69 9.20 -9.59
C LYS A 54 4.81 8.67 -10.48
N GLN A 55 5.87 9.43 -10.71
CA GLN A 55 7.04 8.98 -11.47
C GLN A 55 7.74 7.79 -10.81
N LEU A 56 7.94 7.81 -9.49
CA LEU A 56 8.48 6.65 -8.75
C LEU A 56 7.64 5.39 -8.94
N ARG A 57 6.32 5.50 -8.80
CA ARG A 57 5.40 4.37 -9.01
C ARG A 57 5.38 3.86 -10.45
N LEU A 58 5.47 4.78 -11.42
CA LEU A 58 5.54 4.42 -12.84
C LEU A 58 6.82 3.68 -13.18
N LEU A 59 7.95 4.05 -12.56
CA LEU A 59 9.24 3.37 -12.71
C LEU A 59 9.38 2.11 -11.83
N GLY A 60 8.42 1.87 -10.93
CA GLY A 60 8.46 0.73 -10.01
C GLY A 60 9.56 0.81 -8.94
N ILE A 61 10.14 2.00 -8.71
CA ILE A 61 11.22 2.20 -7.73
C ILE A 61 10.70 2.92 -6.48
N ARG A 62 11.32 2.64 -5.33
CA ARG A 62 11.05 3.31 -4.05
C ARG A 62 11.96 4.54 -3.90
N ASP A 63 11.53 5.54 -3.13
CA ASP A 63 12.29 6.78 -2.91
C ASP A 63 13.74 6.53 -2.44
N HIS A 64 13.94 5.57 -1.54
CA HIS A 64 15.30 5.24 -1.06
C HIS A 64 16.16 4.56 -2.14
N GLN A 65 15.56 3.93 -3.15
CA GLN A 65 16.29 3.31 -4.25
C GLN A 65 16.81 4.35 -5.25
N VAL A 66 16.24 5.56 -5.30
CA VAL A 66 16.62 6.61 -6.26
C VAL A 66 18.08 7.00 -6.15
N THR A 67 18.63 7.01 -4.94
CA THR A 67 20.03 7.40 -4.70
C THR A 67 21.00 6.45 -5.39
N TYR A 68 20.82 5.14 -5.24
CA TYR A 68 21.78 4.12 -5.69
C TYR A 68 21.33 3.30 -6.91
N ALA A 69 20.10 3.44 -7.39
CA ALA A 69 19.60 2.68 -8.53
C ALA A 69 20.44 2.94 -9.77
N LYS A 70 21.08 1.89 -10.29
CA LYS A 70 21.72 1.90 -11.61
C LYS A 70 20.90 0.96 -12.49
N PHE A 71 20.38 1.46 -13.61
CA PHE A 71 19.75 0.61 -14.62
C PHE A 71 20.82 0.17 -15.60
N SER A 72 21.18 -1.12 -15.58
CA SER A 72 21.90 -1.74 -16.69
C SER A 72 20.86 -2.10 -17.76
N ILE A 73 20.90 -1.41 -18.90
CA ILE A 73 19.94 -1.60 -20.00
C ILE A 73 19.89 -3.08 -20.41
N LEU A 74 21.04 -3.76 -20.46
CA LEU A 74 21.14 -5.19 -20.76
C LEU A 74 20.37 -6.06 -19.76
N GLN A 75 20.47 -5.79 -18.46
CA GLN A 75 19.75 -6.56 -17.45
C GLN A 75 18.23 -6.32 -17.53
N VAL A 76 17.82 -5.07 -17.83
CA VAL A 76 16.40 -4.74 -17.99
C VAL A 76 15.83 -5.42 -19.24
N VAL A 77 16.55 -5.40 -20.37
CA VAL A 77 16.17 -6.12 -21.59
C VAL A 77 16.11 -7.62 -21.35
N ALA A 78 17.13 -8.22 -20.73
CA ALA A 78 17.13 -9.64 -20.41
C ALA A 78 15.98 -10.03 -19.48
N THR A 79 15.68 -9.21 -18.47
CA THR A 79 14.54 -9.42 -17.57
C THR A 79 13.20 -9.30 -18.30
N LEU A 80 13.08 -8.35 -19.25
CA LEU A 80 11.90 -8.19 -20.08
C LEU A 80 11.67 -9.43 -20.95
N ILE A 81 12.70 -9.90 -21.67
CA ILE A 81 12.64 -11.09 -22.52
C ILE A 81 12.26 -12.31 -21.69
N TYR A 82 12.90 -12.52 -20.53
CA TYR A 82 12.57 -13.62 -19.63
C TYR A 82 11.11 -13.57 -19.17
N ARG A 83 10.60 -12.39 -18.78
CA ARG A 83 9.19 -12.25 -18.36
C ARG A 83 8.21 -12.44 -19.51
N LEU A 84 8.56 -11.99 -20.71
CA LEU A 84 7.75 -12.18 -21.91
C LEU A 84 7.68 -13.67 -22.29
N GLY A 85 8.82 -14.36 -22.32
CA GLY A 85 8.88 -15.80 -22.55
C GLY A 85 8.12 -16.59 -21.48
N LYS A 86 8.29 -16.23 -20.19
CA LYS A 86 7.51 -16.81 -19.09
C LYS A 86 6.01 -16.57 -19.27
N LEU A 87 5.60 -15.38 -19.71
CA LEU A 87 4.20 -15.05 -19.95
C LEU A 87 3.62 -15.89 -21.10
N VAL A 88 4.38 -16.09 -22.19
CA VAL A 88 3.97 -16.97 -23.30
C VAL A 88 3.79 -18.41 -22.83
N LEU A 89 4.75 -18.94 -22.06
CA LEU A 89 4.66 -20.29 -21.50
C LEU A 89 3.42 -20.45 -20.58
N LEU A 90 3.19 -19.46 -19.70
CA LEU A 90 2.00 -19.44 -18.84
C LEU A 90 0.71 -19.34 -19.68
N ALA A 91 0.70 -18.53 -20.73
CA ALA A 91 -0.45 -18.37 -21.61
C ALA A 91 -0.84 -19.70 -22.27
N ILE A 92 0.13 -20.44 -22.82
CA ILE A 92 -0.10 -21.76 -23.43
C ILE A 92 -0.71 -22.73 -22.42
N GLY A 93 -0.18 -22.79 -21.19
CA GLY A 93 -0.71 -23.68 -20.15
C GLY A 93 -2.10 -23.28 -19.63
N THR A 94 -2.42 -21.99 -19.61
CA THR A 94 -3.73 -21.49 -19.12
C THR A 94 -4.83 -21.50 -20.16
N LEU A 95 -4.48 -21.42 -21.44
CA LEU A 95 -5.43 -21.28 -22.55
C LEU A 95 -6.56 -22.33 -22.52
N PRO A 96 -6.30 -23.64 -22.38
CA PRO A 96 -7.37 -24.64 -22.38
C PRO A 96 -8.31 -24.46 -21.18
N GLY A 97 -7.79 -24.22 -19.99
CA GLY A 97 -8.63 -24.00 -18.80
C GLY A 97 -9.40 -22.68 -18.84
N PHE A 98 -8.82 -21.63 -19.41
CA PHE A 98 -9.50 -20.35 -19.63
C PHE A 98 -10.65 -20.50 -20.63
N LEU A 99 -10.42 -21.24 -21.72
CA LEU A 99 -11.45 -21.50 -22.73
C LEU A 99 -12.63 -22.27 -22.11
N LEU A 100 -12.34 -23.33 -21.36
CA LEU A 100 -13.35 -24.10 -20.62
C LEU A 100 -14.10 -23.26 -19.59
N PHE A 101 -13.48 -22.26 -18.96
CA PHE A 101 -14.14 -21.42 -17.97
C PHE A 101 -14.77 -20.14 -18.56
N THR A 102 -14.64 -19.92 -19.87
CA THR A 102 -15.14 -18.72 -20.57
C THR A 102 -16.64 -18.49 -20.38
N PRO A 103 -17.53 -19.50 -20.47
CA PRO A 103 -18.96 -19.31 -20.21
C PRO A 103 -19.24 -18.73 -18.82
N VAL A 104 -18.50 -19.15 -17.79
CA VAL A 104 -18.62 -18.60 -16.43
C VAL A 104 -18.19 -17.14 -16.39
N PHE A 105 -17.08 -16.78 -17.05
CA PHE A 105 -16.66 -15.38 -17.13
C PHE A 105 -17.68 -14.48 -17.81
N ILE A 106 -18.31 -14.95 -18.90
CA ILE A 106 -19.35 -14.21 -19.61
C ILE A 106 -20.60 -14.05 -18.73
N ALA A 107 -21.11 -15.15 -18.18
CA ALA A 107 -22.31 -15.15 -17.34
C ALA A 107 -22.13 -14.25 -16.11
N THR A 108 -21.01 -14.42 -15.39
CA THR A 108 -20.70 -13.61 -14.21
C THR A 108 -20.55 -12.13 -14.57
N LYS A 109 -19.90 -11.77 -15.68
CA LYS A 109 -19.74 -10.37 -16.12
C LYS A 109 -21.08 -9.73 -16.45
N TYR A 110 -21.95 -10.41 -17.19
CA TYR A 110 -23.24 -9.89 -17.60
C TYR A 110 -24.22 -9.76 -16.42
N LEU A 111 -24.45 -10.86 -15.68
CA LEU A 111 -25.44 -10.90 -14.60
C LEU A 111 -25.02 -10.04 -13.40
N SER A 112 -23.73 -10.03 -13.02
CA SER A 112 -23.27 -9.19 -11.92
C SER A 112 -23.37 -7.70 -12.23
N ALA A 113 -23.14 -7.30 -13.49
CA ALA A 113 -23.31 -5.91 -13.91
C ALA A 113 -24.78 -5.48 -13.80
N LYS A 114 -25.71 -6.31 -14.30
CA LYS A 114 -27.15 -6.08 -14.17
C LYS A 114 -27.57 -5.95 -12.71
N LYS A 115 -27.17 -6.89 -11.85
CA LYS A 115 -27.50 -6.89 -10.43
C LYS A 115 -26.86 -5.74 -9.65
N SER A 116 -25.65 -5.35 -9.99
CA SER A 116 -25.01 -4.16 -9.39
C SER A 116 -25.75 -2.88 -9.74
N LYS A 117 -26.27 -2.74 -10.98
CA LYS A 117 -27.07 -1.58 -11.39
C LYS A 117 -28.43 -1.54 -10.68
N GLU A 118 -29.09 -2.68 -10.55
CA GLU A 118 -30.34 -2.83 -9.77
C GLU A 118 -30.13 -2.41 -8.31
N ALA A 119 -29.06 -2.90 -7.67
CA ALA A 119 -28.73 -2.56 -6.28
C ALA A 119 -28.37 -1.07 -6.10
N LEU A 120 -27.67 -0.48 -7.07
CA LEU A 120 -27.33 0.95 -7.05
C LEU A 120 -28.56 1.83 -7.19
N ALA A 121 -29.50 1.45 -8.06
CA ALA A 121 -30.76 2.16 -8.25
C ALA A 121 -31.66 2.08 -7.00
N ALA A 122 -31.65 0.94 -6.30
CA ALA A 122 -32.37 0.76 -5.05
C ALA A 122 -31.71 1.46 -3.85
N SER A 123 -30.39 1.72 -3.91
CA SER A 123 -29.66 2.32 -2.80
C SER A 123 -29.67 3.85 -2.85
N THR A 124 -30.02 4.50 -1.74
CA THR A 124 -29.98 5.96 -1.60
C THR A 124 -28.55 6.51 -1.43
N VAL A 125 -27.55 5.64 -1.32
CA VAL A 125 -26.15 6.00 -1.08
C VAL A 125 -25.35 5.80 -2.37
N LYS A 126 -24.72 6.88 -2.87
CA LYS A 126 -23.86 6.91 -4.06
C LYS A 126 -22.54 6.14 -3.85
N LEU A 127 -22.61 4.86 -3.51
CA LEU A 127 -21.44 3.98 -3.41
C LEU A 127 -21.17 3.36 -4.78
N GLN A 128 -19.92 3.21 -5.17
CA GLN A 128 -19.60 2.42 -6.36
C GLN A 128 -19.93 0.94 -6.03
N GLY A 129 -20.91 0.33 -6.73
CA GLY A 129 -21.43 -1.03 -6.49
C GLY A 129 -20.45 -2.18 -6.77
N ARG A 130 -19.15 -1.95 -6.55
CA ARG A 130 -18.04 -2.86 -6.83
C ARG A 130 -18.07 -4.09 -5.92
N ASP A 131 -18.40 -3.89 -4.65
CA ASP A 131 -18.51 -4.98 -3.67
C ASP A 131 -19.69 -5.90 -4.02
N VAL A 132 -20.86 -5.30 -4.28
CA VAL A 132 -22.05 -6.01 -4.77
C VAL A 132 -21.75 -6.79 -6.06
N MET A 133 -21.03 -6.19 -7.01
CA MET A 133 -20.62 -6.88 -8.22
C MET A 133 -19.73 -8.10 -7.94
N ALA A 134 -18.77 -7.99 -7.01
CA ALA A 134 -17.91 -9.10 -6.64
C ALA A 134 -18.70 -10.25 -6.01
N THR A 135 -19.61 -9.95 -5.08
CA THR A 135 -20.49 -10.94 -4.44
C THR A 135 -21.33 -11.67 -5.47
N TRP A 136 -21.95 -10.96 -6.41
CA TRP A 136 -22.74 -11.60 -7.47
C TRP A 136 -21.89 -12.47 -8.39
N LYS A 137 -20.67 -12.06 -8.75
CA LYS A 137 -19.76 -12.91 -9.54
C LYS A 137 -19.45 -14.22 -8.82
N LEU A 138 -19.20 -14.17 -7.51
CA LEU A 138 -18.93 -15.36 -6.70
C LEU A 138 -20.16 -16.28 -6.62
N LEU A 139 -21.34 -15.73 -6.31
CA LEU A 139 -22.58 -16.52 -6.21
C LEU A 139 -22.96 -17.20 -7.53
N ILE A 140 -22.85 -16.48 -8.64
CA ILE A 140 -23.11 -17.04 -9.98
C ILE A 140 -22.09 -18.13 -10.29
N ALA A 141 -20.80 -17.89 -10.04
CA ALA A 141 -19.77 -18.90 -10.29
C ALA A 141 -19.95 -20.15 -9.43
N LEU A 142 -20.36 -20.00 -8.17
CA LEU A 142 -20.61 -21.11 -7.24
C LEU A 142 -21.71 -22.06 -7.75
N ALA A 143 -22.78 -21.51 -8.32
CA ALA A 143 -23.88 -22.32 -8.86
C ALA A 143 -23.61 -22.80 -10.31
N PHE A 144 -23.04 -21.95 -11.16
CA PHE A 144 -22.90 -22.23 -12.58
C PHE A 144 -21.68 -23.09 -12.92
N ALA A 145 -20.57 -22.97 -12.19
CA ALA A 145 -19.38 -23.77 -12.47
C ALA A 145 -19.59 -25.28 -12.27
N PRO A 146 -20.24 -25.77 -11.20
CA PRO A 146 -20.57 -27.19 -11.07
C PRO A 146 -21.46 -27.72 -12.19
N ALA A 147 -22.47 -26.94 -12.60
CA ALA A 147 -23.34 -27.29 -13.72
C ALA A 147 -22.56 -27.40 -15.04
N LEU A 148 -21.62 -26.48 -15.27
CA LEU A 148 -20.74 -26.51 -16.44
C LEU A 148 -19.80 -27.73 -16.43
N TYR A 149 -19.26 -28.09 -15.28
CA TYR A 149 -18.40 -29.29 -15.15
C TYR A 149 -19.19 -30.58 -15.35
N ALA A 150 -20.43 -30.65 -14.86
CA ALA A 150 -21.33 -31.75 -15.14
C ALA A 150 -21.61 -31.86 -16.65
N PHE A 151 -21.87 -30.73 -17.31
CA PHE A 151 -22.04 -30.68 -18.77
C PHE A 151 -20.81 -31.18 -19.52
N TYR A 152 -19.61 -30.71 -19.19
CA TYR A 152 -18.37 -31.16 -19.84
C TYR A 152 -18.07 -32.65 -19.58
N THR A 153 -18.33 -33.12 -18.38
CA THR A 153 -18.18 -34.55 -18.04
C THR A 153 -19.18 -35.41 -18.81
N ALA A 154 -20.42 -34.96 -18.96
CA ALA A 154 -21.43 -35.64 -19.76
C ALA A 154 -21.05 -35.65 -21.25
N SER A 155 -20.59 -34.53 -21.81
CA SER A 155 -20.11 -34.45 -23.20
C SER A 155 -18.91 -35.37 -23.45
N LEU A 156 -17.94 -35.41 -22.52
CA LEU A 156 -16.79 -36.30 -22.61
C LEU A 156 -17.20 -37.78 -22.54
N THR A 157 -18.13 -38.10 -21.65
CA THR A 157 -18.66 -39.47 -21.50
C THR A 157 -19.43 -39.90 -22.75
N TYR A 158 -20.26 -39.02 -23.31
CA TYR A 158 -20.97 -39.25 -24.57
C TYR A 158 -20.00 -39.45 -25.74
N TRP A 159 -18.97 -38.61 -25.85
CA TRP A 159 -17.96 -38.75 -26.90
C TRP A 159 -17.14 -40.04 -26.76
N THR A 160 -16.89 -40.48 -25.52
CA THR A 160 -16.24 -41.77 -25.24
C THR A 160 -17.15 -42.95 -25.58
N TYR A 161 -18.45 -42.83 -25.32
CA TYR A 161 -19.43 -43.84 -25.71
C TYR A 161 -19.52 -43.99 -27.24
N TRP A 162 -19.51 -42.89 -27.99
CA TRP A 162 -19.69 -42.93 -29.43
C TRP A 162 -18.48 -43.51 -30.17
N ASN A 163 -17.29 -42.94 -29.97
CA ASN A 163 -16.08 -43.28 -30.76
C ASN A 163 -14.83 -43.46 -29.88
N ARG A 164 -14.98 -43.68 -28.57
CA ARG A 164 -13.85 -43.79 -27.62
C ARG A 164 -12.84 -42.64 -27.72
N VAL A 165 -13.36 -41.43 -27.98
CA VAL A 165 -12.53 -40.23 -28.24
C VAL A 165 -11.59 -40.45 -29.43
N ASN A 166 -12.13 -40.89 -30.57
CA ASN A 166 -11.36 -41.22 -31.77
C ASN A 166 -10.25 -42.27 -31.52
N GLY A 167 -10.51 -43.25 -30.66
CA GLY A 167 -9.55 -44.31 -30.30
C GLY A 167 -8.48 -43.93 -29.27
N LEU A 168 -8.54 -42.73 -28.68
CA LEU A 168 -7.63 -42.33 -27.59
C LEU A 168 -7.89 -43.11 -26.29
N VAL A 169 -9.13 -43.54 -26.07
CA VAL A 169 -9.52 -44.30 -24.87
C VAL A 169 -9.59 -45.79 -25.23
N PRO A 170 -8.79 -46.67 -24.58
CA PRO A 170 -8.88 -48.10 -24.82
C PRO A 170 -10.24 -48.70 -24.47
N ASP A 171 -10.65 -49.76 -25.17
CA ASP A 171 -11.98 -50.38 -25.00
C ASP A 171 -12.21 -50.99 -23.62
N TRP A 172 -11.14 -51.34 -22.90
CA TRP A 172 -11.21 -51.88 -21.55
C TRP A 172 -11.56 -50.84 -20.47
N VAL A 173 -11.56 -49.54 -20.82
CA VAL A 173 -11.90 -48.47 -19.88
C VAL A 173 -13.43 -48.35 -19.74
N PRO A 174 -13.99 -48.58 -18.54
CA PRO A 174 -15.43 -48.48 -18.32
C PRO A 174 -15.88 -47.02 -18.31
N LEU A 175 -17.06 -46.73 -18.85
CA LEU A 175 -17.60 -45.36 -18.96
C LEU A 175 -17.70 -44.64 -17.61
N TRP A 176 -18.00 -45.36 -16.52
CA TRP A 176 -18.07 -44.77 -15.18
C TRP A 176 -16.71 -44.20 -14.71
N SER A 177 -15.60 -44.81 -15.11
CA SER A 177 -14.26 -44.28 -14.79
C SER A 177 -14.00 -42.94 -15.49
N VAL A 178 -14.52 -42.77 -16.72
CA VAL A 178 -14.43 -41.51 -17.48
C VAL A 178 -15.19 -40.39 -16.77
N VAL A 179 -16.34 -40.71 -16.16
CA VAL A 179 -17.11 -39.75 -15.34
C VAL A 179 -16.30 -39.32 -14.12
N MET A 180 -15.69 -40.27 -13.40
CA MET A 180 -14.86 -39.97 -12.23
C MET A 180 -13.63 -39.12 -12.60
N ILE A 181 -12.95 -39.47 -13.70
CA ILE A 181 -11.83 -38.69 -14.24
C ILE A 181 -12.31 -37.29 -14.61
N GLY A 182 -13.41 -37.15 -15.34
CA GLY A 182 -13.95 -35.85 -15.75
C GLY A 182 -14.30 -34.95 -14.56
N MET A 183 -14.93 -35.50 -13.52
CA MET A 183 -15.26 -34.77 -12.30
C MET A 183 -14.04 -34.22 -11.56
N VAL A 184 -12.86 -34.85 -11.68
CA VAL A 184 -11.61 -34.34 -11.09
C VAL A 184 -10.84 -33.46 -12.08
N LEU A 185 -10.79 -33.85 -13.35
CA LEU A 185 -10.00 -33.22 -14.41
C LEU A 185 -10.48 -31.80 -14.72
N PHE A 186 -11.79 -31.58 -14.91
CA PHE A 186 -12.29 -30.26 -15.28
C PHE A 186 -12.08 -29.21 -14.17
N PRO A 187 -12.42 -29.49 -12.89
CA PRO A 187 -12.13 -28.55 -11.81
C PRO A 187 -10.63 -28.31 -11.59
N THR A 188 -9.78 -29.33 -11.74
CA THR A 188 -8.33 -29.17 -11.55
C THR A 188 -7.70 -28.32 -12.65
N ILE A 189 -8.07 -28.52 -13.92
CA ILE A 189 -7.60 -27.70 -15.05
C ILE A 189 -8.06 -26.25 -14.89
N THR A 190 -9.31 -26.00 -14.51
CA THR A 190 -9.84 -24.63 -14.36
C THR A 190 -9.24 -23.93 -13.15
N PHE A 191 -9.06 -24.64 -12.03
CA PHE A 191 -8.35 -24.12 -10.86
C PHE A 191 -6.90 -23.76 -11.17
N ALA A 192 -6.17 -24.65 -11.87
CA ALA A 192 -4.81 -24.38 -12.32
C ALA A 192 -4.78 -23.15 -13.24
N ALA A 193 -5.70 -23.04 -14.20
CA ALA A 193 -5.76 -21.87 -15.09
C ALA A 193 -6.03 -20.56 -14.34
N LEU A 194 -6.92 -20.56 -13.34
CA LEU A 194 -7.17 -19.39 -12.49
C LEU A 194 -5.94 -19.00 -11.67
N ARG A 195 -5.28 -19.98 -11.04
CA ARG A 195 -4.10 -19.73 -10.20
C ARG A 195 -2.91 -19.23 -11.03
N ILE A 196 -2.69 -19.84 -12.19
CA ILE A 196 -1.65 -19.42 -13.12
C ILE A 196 -1.99 -18.05 -13.71
N GLY A 197 -3.27 -17.77 -13.99
CA GLY A 197 -3.75 -16.47 -14.45
C GLY A 197 -3.52 -15.33 -13.45
N GLU A 198 -3.66 -15.59 -12.15
CA GLU A 198 -3.29 -14.65 -11.08
C GLU A 198 -1.81 -14.27 -11.16
N VAL A 199 -0.92 -15.28 -11.22
CA VAL A 199 0.53 -15.07 -11.37
C VAL A 199 0.86 -14.34 -12.67
N GLY A 200 0.19 -14.71 -13.77
CA GLY A 200 0.34 -14.06 -15.08
C GLY A 200 -0.04 -12.58 -15.03
N MET A 201 -1.12 -12.24 -14.33
CA MET A 201 -1.57 -10.85 -14.15
C MET A 201 -0.53 -10.00 -13.40
N ASP A 202 0.12 -10.56 -12.39
CA ASP A 202 1.18 -9.86 -11.67
C ASP A 202 2.42 -9.63 -12.54
N ILE A 203 2.76 -10.62 -13.39
CA ILE A 203 3.81 -10.46 -14.40
C ILE A 203 3.43 -9.34 -15.38
N ILE A 204 2.21 -9.33 -15.93
CA ILE A 204 1.74 -8.28 -16.86
C ILE A 204 1.84 -6.90 -16.22
N LYS A 205 1.35 -6.73 -14.99
CA LYS A 205 1.44 -5.45 -14.27
C LYS A 205 2.89 -5.00 -14.07
N SER A 206 3.81 -5.95 -13.89
CA SER A 206 5.24 -5.69 -13.74
C SER A 206 5.97 -5.35 -15.05
N LEU A 207 5.37 -5.64 -16.22
CA LEU A 207 5.96 -5.30 -17.52
C LEU A 207 5.94 -3.79 -17.77
N ARG A 208 4.84 -3.11 -17.40
CA ARG A 208 4.67 -1.67 -17.61
C ARG A 208 5.84 -0.81 -17.08
N PRO A 209 6.29 -0.94 -15.81
CA PRO A 209 7.44 -0.18 -15.32
C PRO A 209 8.75 -0.56 -16.03
N LEU A 210 8.90 -1.85 -16.41
CA LEU A 210 10.07 -2.35 -17.12
C LEU A 210 10.21 -1.76 -18.53
N VAL A 211 9.11 -1.74 -19.29
CA VAL A 211 9.04 -1.12 -20.62
C VAL A 211 9.30 0.38 -20.52
N LEU A 212 8.74 1.05 -19.51
CA LEU A 212 8.99 2.48 -19.30
C LEU A 212 10.47 2.78 -18.99
N SER A 213 11.15 1.88 -18.27
CA SER A 213 12.58 2.00 -17.96
C SER A 213 13.52 1.69 -19.13
N LEU A 214 13.01 1.23 -20.27
CA LEU A 214 13.78 0.94 -21.49
C LEU A 214 13.68 2.03 -22.56
N ASN A 215 12.77 3.00 -22.40
CA ASN A 215 12.66 4.11 -23.34
C ASN A 215 14.00 4.88 -23.38
N PRO A 216 14.61 5.22 -24.52
CA PRO A 216 15.92 5.89 -24.57
C PRO A 216 16.00 7.24 -23.81
N SER A 217 14.87 7.89 -23.53
CA SER A 217 14.80 9.03 -22.59
C SER A 217 15.04 8.66 -21.11
N SER A 218 15.06 7.37 -20.77
CA SER A 218 15.09 6.81 -19.41
C SER A 218 16.47 6.80 -18.75
N ALA A 219 17.57 6.69 -19.52
CA ALA A 219 18.93 6.77 -18.98
C ALA A 219 19.16 8.12 -18.28
N ASN A 220 18.63 9.19 -18.87
CA ASN A 220 18.59 10.53 -18.29
C ASN A 220 17.45 10.69 -17.26
N THR A 221 16.44 9.81 -17.27
CA THR A 221 15.31 9.90 -16.35
C THR A 221 15.71 9.63 -14.91
N LEU A 222 16.60 8.66 -14.63
CA LEU A 222 17.10 8.47 -13.26
C LEU A 222 17.89 9.68 -12.75
N VAL A 223 18.72 10.28 -13.62
CA VAL A 223 19.49 11.48 -13.30
C VAL A 223 18.54 12.64 -12.99
N ARG A 224 17.59 12.91 -13.89
CA ARG A 224 16.51 13.89 -13.68
C ARG A 224 15.68 13.59 -12.43
N LEU A 225 15.49 12.31 -12.07
CA LEU A 225 14.77 11.93 -10.85
C LEU A 225 15.56 12.27 -9.58
N ARG A 226 16.88 12.08 -9.62
CA ARG A 226 17.79 12.47 -8.52
C ARG A 226 17.82 13.98 -8.35
N GLU A 227 17.97 14.72 -9.46
CA GLU A 227 17.91 16.18 -9.48
C GLU A 227 16.57 16.68 -8.93
N ARG A 228 15.46 16.10 -9.41
CA ARG A 228 14.12 16.45 -8.93
C ARG A 228 13.93 16.10 -7.44
N ARG A 229 14.49 14.99 -6.96
CA ARG A 229 14.47 14.63 -5.54
C ARG A 229 15.25 15.65 -4.71
N ALA A 230 16.42 16.08 -5.18
CA ALA A 230 17.24 17.09 -4.51
C ALA A 230 16.53 18.45 -4.45
N ALA A 231 15.96 18.91 -5.58
CA ALA A 231 15.18 20.13 -5.65
C ALA A 231 13.95 20.10 -4.72
N LEU A 232 13.22 18.98 -4.68
CA LEU A 232 12.09 18.82 -3.77
C LEU A 232 12.52 18.76 -2.29
N ALA A 233 13.65 18.13 -1.98
CA ALA A 233 14.18 18.12 -0.63
C ALA A 233 14.54 19.54 -0.18
N HIS A 234 15.14 20.35 -1.06
CA HIS A 234 15.40 21.77 -0.80
C HIS A 234 14.11 22.55 -0.56
N GLN A 235 13.15 22.49 -1.49
CA GLN A 235 11.86 23.20 -1.37
C GLN A 235 11.08 22.79 -0.11
N VAL A 236 11.07 21.49 0.25
CA VAL A 236 10.43 21.02 1.47
C VAL A 236 11.14 21.56 2.71
N THR A 237 12.48 21.57 2.71
CA THR A 237 13.28 22.06 3.83
C THR A 237 13.11 23.57 4.02
N GLU A 238 13.13 24.32 2.93
CA GLU A 238 12.89 25.77 2.88
C GLU A 238 11.48 26.11 3.35
N ALA A 239 10.46 25.41 2.85
CA ALA A 239 9.07 25.58 3.30
C ALA A 239 8.92 25.29 4.81
N ILE A 240 9.60 24.27 5.32
CA ILE A 240 9.58 23.92 6.75
C ILE A 240 10.33 24.95 7.59
N ASN A 241 11.48 25.46 7.13
CA ASN A 241 12.28 26.45 7.86
C ASN A 241 11.62 27.84 7.87
N THR A 242 10.90 28.20 6.81
CA THR A 242 10.21 29.50 6.69
C THR A 242 8.90 29.52 7.48
N MET A 243 8.05 28.52 7.31
CA MET A 243 6.71 28.47 7.93
C MET A 243 6.68 27.72 9.27
N GLY A 244 7.74 26.98 9.61
CA GLY A 244 7.84 26.21 10.84
C GLY A 244 7.88 27.06 12.11
N PRO A 245 8.70 28.12 12.17
CA PRO A 245 8.78 29.02 13.33
C PRO A 245 7.48 29.77 13.62
N GLU A 246 6.67 30.07 12.61
CA GLU A 246 5.37 30.73 12.78
C GLU A 246 4.38 29.88 13.58
N LEU A 247 4.47 28.55 13.46
CA LEU A 247 3.53 27.61 14.10
C LEU A 247 4.09 26.96 15.37
N PHE A 248 5.40 26.90 15.51
CA PHE A 248 6.08 26.24 16.63
C PHE A 248 7.17 27.17 17.20
N PRO A 249 6.95 27.82 18.36
CA PRO A 249 7.95 28.69 18.96
C PRO A 249 9.23 27.93 19.36
N ASP A 250 9.13 26.63 19.67
CA ASP A 250 10.27 25.75 19.97
C ASP A 250 10.89 25.09 18.72
N PHE A 251 10.71 25.67 17.53
CA PHE A 251 11.08 25.01 16.26
C PHE A 251 12.55 24.59 16.18
N ASP A 252 13.47 25.48 16.56
CA ASP A 252 14.92 25.21 16.53
C ASP A 252 15.37 24.34 17.71
N ALA A 253 14.75 24.49 18.89
CA ALA A 253 15.10 23.71 20.09
C ALA A 253 14.60 22.26 20.03
N ALA A 254 13.44 22.02 19.40
CA ALA A 254 12.83 20.70 19.23
C ALA A 254 13.03 20.15 17.81
N ARG A 255 14.10 20.56 17.13
CA ARG A 255 14.39 20.17 15.75
C ARG A 255 14.81 18.70 15.67
N VAL A 256 13.86 17.87 15.21
CA VAL A 256 13.97 16.40 15.12
C VAL A 256 15.00 15.92 14.08
N VAL A 257 15.20 16.68 13.01
CA VAL A 257 16.16 16.38 11.94
C VAL A 257 17.04 17.61 11.75
N THR A 258 18.35 17.45 11.95
CA THR A 258 19.31 18.52 11.68
C THR A 258 19.20 18.96 10.22
N ASP A 259 19.25 20.27 9.99
CA ASP A 259 19.17 20.82 8.64
C ASP A 259 20.20 20.15 7.73
N PRO A 260 19.78 19.44 6.67
CA PRO A 260 20.73 18.78 5.80
C PRO A 260 21.64 19.76 5.06
N PHE A 261 21.19 21.00 4.87
CA PHE A 261 21.86 21.98 4.01
C PHE A 261 22.60 23.07 4.80
N ARG A 262 22.29 23.27 6.09
CA ARG A 262 23.01 24.23 6.97
C ARG A 262 24.39 23.76 7.43
N GLU A 263 24.64 22.44 7.48
CA GLU A 263 25.99 21.92 7.78
C GLU A 263 26.96 22.09 6.60
N ALA A 264 26.48 22.01 5.36
CA ALA A 264 27.32 22.15 4.17
C ALA A 264 27.88 23.58 4.01
N SER A 265 27.14 24.61 4.43
CA SER A 265 27.61 26.00 4.40
C SER A 265 28.65 26.32 5.49
N ASN A 266 28.59 25.61 6.63
CA ASN A 266 29.50 25.83 7.76
C ASN A 266 30.85 25.11 7.58
N THR A 267 30.96 24.14 6.68
CA THR A 267 32.24 23.50 6.33
C THR A 267 33.12 24.38 5.46
N ASP A 268 32.55 25.29 4.66
CA ASP A 268 33.33 26.22 3.81
C ASP A 268 33.84 27.45 4.57
N THR A 269 33.21 27.82 5.70
CA THR A 269 33.59 29.00 6.50
C THR A 269 34.59 28.72 7.63
N LYS A 270 34.90 27.45 7.92
CA LYS A 270 35.83 27.07 9.00
C LYS A 270 37.29 26.92 8.58
N ALA A 271 37.64 27.17 7.32
CA ALA A 271 38.97 26.92 6.78
C ALA A 271 39.93 28.12 6.82
N GLU A 272 39.51 29.32 7.24
CA GLU A 272 40.32 30.54 7.00
C GLU A 272 40.92 31.22 8.26
N ASN A 273 40.70 30.71 9.48
CA ASN A 273 41.05 31.48 10.69
C ASN A 273 41.84 30.76 11.78
N ASP A 274 42.72 29.80 11.46
CA ASP A 274 43.67 29.29 12.46
C ASP A 274 45.05 28.97 11.84
N LEU A 275 45.94 29.97 11.85
CA LEU A 275 47.39 29.78 11.75
C LEU A 275 47.97 29.73 13.18
N PRO A 276 48.63 28.65 13.64
CA PRO A 276 49.33 28.67 14.90
C PRO A 276 50.81 29.06 14.71
N GLU A 277 51.19 30.12 15.43
CA GLU A 277 52.53 30.64 15.60
C GLU A 277 53.43 29.64 16.34
N ILE A 278 54.59 29.32 15.77
CA ILE A 278 55.55 28.34 16.28
C ILE A 278 56.48 29.02 17.29
N ARG A 279 56.31 28.73 18.59
CA ARG A 279 57.34 29.01 19.62
C ARG A 279 58.03 27.70 20.03
N ARG A 280 59.30 27.58 19.65
CA ARG A 280 60.20 26.44 19.97
C ARG A 280 60.88 26.65 21.33
N THR A 281 60.89 25.62 22.17
CA THR A 281 61.96 25.37 23.15
C THR A 281 62.19 23.85 23.33
N SER A 282 63.40 23.44 22.92
CA SER A 282 64.29 22.32 23.35
C SER A 282 63.74 21.11 24.12
N VAL A 283 63.80 19.89 23.55
CA VAL A 283 64.87 18.83 23.59
C VAL A 283 64.94 17.99 24.88
N SER A 284 64.51 16.73 24.77
CA SER A 284 65.27 15.53 25.22
C SER A 284 64.69 14.25 24.58
N ASP A 285 65.54 13.56 23.81
CA ASP A 285 65.49 12.17 23.33
C ASP A 285 65.35 11.16 24.49
N HIS A 286 64.97 9.88 24.38
CA HIS A 286 64.65 8.90 23.33
C HIS A 286 64.02 7.69 24.09
N THR A 287 62.96 7.03 23.61
CA THR A 287 62.91 5.55 23.50
C THR A 287 61.69 5.07 22.70
N GLU A 288 61.94 4.06 21.87
CA GLU A 288 61.04 3.43 20.91
C GLU A 288 59.93 2.56 21.54
N LYS A 289 58.73 2.57 20.92
CA LYS A 289 57.93 1.40 20.46
C LYS A 289 56.49 1.81 20.10
N MET A 290 56.06 1.50 18.88
CA MET A 290 54.64 1.48 18.44
C MET A 290 54.09 0.03 18.53
N PRO A 291 52.78 -0.23 18.34
CA PRO A 291 51.63 0.35 19.03
C PRO A 291 50.68 -0.77 19.51
N SER A 292 50.18 -0.71 20.74
CA SER A 292 49.01 -1.52 21.12
C SER A 292 48.19 -0.83 22.19
N SER A 293 46.87 -0.85 21.97
CA SER A 293 45.75 -0.57 22.88
C SER A 293 45.52 0.87 23.38
N GLU A 294 44.46 1.46 22.81
CA GLU A 294 43.46 2.37 23.42
C GLU A 294 43.85 3.84 23.70
N PRO A 295 42.92 4.84 23.67
CA PRO A 295 41.57 4.76 24.25
C PRO A 295 40.41 5.40 23.45
N LEU A 296 39.21 4.87 23.69
CA LEU A 296 37.92 5.49 23.34
C LEU A 296 37.77 6.86 24.05
N PRO A 297 37.19 7.88 23.37
CA PRO A 297 37.09 9.22 23.94
C PRO A 297 36.06 9.28 25.09
N ARG A 298 36.57 9.64 26.27
CA ARG A 298 35.80 10.17 27.40
C ARG A 298 35.37 11.59 27.07
N ASN A 299 34.09 11.79 26.81
CA ASN A 299 33.30 12.96 27.26
C ASN A 299 31.91 12.93 26.63
N GLU A 300 30.95 12.27 27.27
CA GLU A 300 29.61 12.85 27.40
C GLU A 300 29.16 12.67 28.85
N SER A 301 28.98 13.80 29.51
CA SER A 301 28.73 13.95 30.93
C SER A 301 27.27 13.63 31.27
N PHE A 302 27.09 12.94 32.39
CA PHE A 302 25.84 12.41 32.93
C PHE A 302 24.81 13.45 33.42
N HIS A 303 24.86 14.69 32.94
CA HIS A 303 24.02 15.78 33.44
C HIS A 303 22.68 15.97 32.71
N ASN A 304 22.39 15.19 31.66
CA ASN A 304 21.15 15.31 30.87
C ASN A 304 20.18 14.11 30.98
N LEU A 305 20.35 13.26 32.00
CA LEU A 305 19.38 12.21 32.34
C LEU A 305 18.21 12.73 33.19
N ALA A 306 18.35 13.89 33.82
CA ALA A 306 17.33 14.46 34.70
C ALA A 306 16.16 15.13 33.96
N ASN A 307 16.27 15.34 32.64
CA ASN A 307 15.23 15.97 31.82
C ASN A 307 14.54 15.01 30.83
N ILE A 308 14.87 13.71 30.90
CA ILE A 308 14.07 12.65 30.28
C ILE A 308 12.91 12.42 31.24
N GLY A 309 11.72 12.89 30.86
CA GLY A 309 10.46 12.69 31.59
C GLY A 309 10.11 11.21 31.69
N PHE A 310 10.80 10.49 32.55
CA PHE A 310 10.59 9.08 32.85
C PHE A 310 9.73 8.90 34.11
N PHE A 311 9.54 9.94 34.94
CA PHE A 311 8.59 9.95 36.06
C PHE A 311 8.14 11.37 36.45
N SER A 312 6.86 11.73 36.26
CA SER A 312 6.13 12.61 37.20
C SER A 312 4.61 12.41 37.14
N THR A 313 4.08 11.94 38.28
CA THR A 313 2.76 12.24 38.89
C THR A 313 1.47 11.67 38.26
N ARG A 314 1.14 10.42 38.62
CA ARG A 314 -0.19 10.10 39.17
C ARG A 314 -0.12 10.28 40.70
N PRO A 315 -1.14 10.88 41.36
CA PRO A 315 -1.22 10.91 42.81
C PRO A 315 -1.59 9.51 43.37
N PRO A 316 -1.22 9.22 44.63
CA PRO A 316 -1.27 7.86 45.17
C PRO A 316 -2.69 7.49 45.63
N SER A 317 -3.09 6.25 45.41
CA SER A 317 -3.79 5.47 46.45
C SER A 317 -3.76 3.96 46.18
N ARG A 318 -3.12 3.27 47.13
CA ARG A 318 -3.45 1.98 47.75
C ARG A 318 -3.61 0.72 46.88
N ASP A 319 -2.55 -0.09 46.96
CA ASP A 319 -2.54 -1.48 47.43
C ASP A 319 -3.52 -2.49 46.81
N ARG A 320 -2.97 -3.41 46.01
CA ARG A 320 -2.60 -4.75 46.51
C ARG A 320 -1.87 -5.57 45.45
N SER A 321 -0.72 -6.08 45.88
CA SER A 321 0.09 -7.13 45.28
C SER A 321 -0.70 -8.33 44.74
N ARG A 322 -0.21 -8.94 43.65
CA ARG A 322 0.28 -10.33 43.68
C ARG A 322 0.97 -10.74 42.37
N SER A 323 2.10 -11.40 42.56
CA SER A 323 2.88 -12.14 41.57
C SER A 323 2.38 -13.58 41.44
N ARG A 324 2.50 -14.08 40.20
CA ARG A 324 2.90 -15.42 39.72
C ARG A 324 2.09 -16.71 40.05
N SER A 325 2.02 -17.50 38.97
CA SER A 325 2.06 -18.97 38.81
C SER A 325 0.85 -19.85 39.16
N ALA A 326 0.37 -20.51 38.09
CA ALA A 326 -0.04 -21.91 37.92
C ALA A 326 -0.40 -22.77 39.15
N SER A 327 -1.62 -23.31 39.18
CA SER A 327 -1.91 -24.74 39.38
C SER A 327 -3.41 -25.07 39.26
N THR A 328 -3.69 -26.11 38.49
CA THR A 328 -4.70 -27.20 38.57
C THR A 328 -5.84 -27.17 39.61
N ARG A 329 -7.04 -27.55 39.11
CA ARG A 329 -8.16 -28.31 39.71
C ARG A 329 -9.18 -27.66 40.68
N SER A 330 -10.45 -27.79 40.26
CA SER A 330 -11.67 -28.23 40.98
C SER A 330 -12.09 -27.56 42.29
N GLY A 331 -13.32 -27.03 42.32
CA GLY A 331 -14.10 -26.85 43.55
C GLY A 331 -14.90 -25.55 43.67
N SER A 332 -16.17 -25.60 43.23
CA SER A 332 -17.39 -25.12 43.91
C SER A 332 -17.44 -23.75 44.64
N ARG A 333 -18.54 -23.02 44.34
CA ARG A 333 -19.29 -22.02 45.14
C ARG A 333 -18.81 -20.55 45.18
N HIS A 334 -19.45 -19.70 44.36
CA HIS A 334 -20.51 -18.74 44.75
C HIS A 334 -20.57 -17.49 43.84
N GLY A 335 -21.79 -17.12 43.40
CA GLY A 335 -22.18 -15.71 43.27
C GLY A 335 -22.40 -15.10 41.88
N LEU A 336 -22.98 -15.81 40.90
CA LEU A 336 -23.49 -15.16 39.68
C LEU A 336 -24.96 -14.73 39.89
N LYS A 337 -25.22 -13.42 39.73
CA LYS A 337 -26.57 -12.85 39.69
C LYS A 337 -27.25 -13.25 38.36
N PRO A 338 -28.51 -13.71 38.39
CA PRO A 338 -29.22 -14.16 37.20
C PRO A 338 -29.60 -12.98 36.31
N LEU A 339 -29.42 -13.17 35.00
CA LEU A 339 -29.89 -12.29 33.94
C LEU A 339 -31.42 -12.28 33.94
N SER A 340 -32.01 -11.10 34.10
CA SER A 340 -33.45 -10.89 33.98
C SER A 340 -33.92 -11.20 32.56
N ALA A 341 -34.96 -12.02 32.47
CA ALA A 341 -35.71 -12.29 31.25
C ALA A 341 -36.33 -10.99 30.72
N LEU A 342 -35.94 -10.60 29.51
CA LEU A 342 -36.55 -9.49 28.78
C LEU A 342 -37.72 -10.02 27.95
N THR A 343 -38.91 -9.86 28.51
CA THR A 343 -40.18 -9.92 27.79
C THR A 343 -40.60 -8.49 27.48
N GLN A 344 -40.46 -8.08 26.22
CA GLN A 344 -41.34 -7.17 25.46
C GLN A 344 -40.65 -6.77 24.16
N LYS A 345 -41.44 -6.59 23.09
CA LYS A 345 -41.00 -6.39 21.70
C LYS A 345 -40.64 -4.93 21.38
N ASP A 346 -41.08 -4.01 22.23
CA ASP A 346 -40.96 -2.56 22.07
C ASP A 346 -39.56 -1.95 22.33
N PRO A 347 -38.70 -2.46 23.25
CA PRO A 347 -37.39 -1.84 23.50
C PRO A 347 -36.38 -2.11 22.39
N LEU A 348 -36.56 -3.16 21.57
CA LEU A 348 -35.65 -3.43 20.44
C LEU A 348 -35.91 -2.51 19.25
N GLU A 349 -37.17 -2.17 19.00
CA GLU A 349 -37.53 -1.24 17.93
C GLU A 349 -37.06 0.18 18.26
N ASP A 350 -37.17 0.60 19.53
CA ASP A 350 -36.68 1.89 20.01
C ASP A 350 -35.14 1.96 20.06
N VAL A 351 -34.46 0.84 20.29
CA VAL A 351 -33.00 0.76 20.14
C VAL A 351 -32.60 0.79 18.66
N SER A 352 -33.37 0.13 17.78
CA SER A 352 -33.11 0.11 16.35
C SER A 352 -33.34 1.48 15.68
N SER A 353 -34.35 2.24 16.14
CA SER A 353 -34.63 3.60 15.69
C SER A 353 -33.52 4.54 16.14
N ARG A 354 -33.09 4.47 17.40
CA ARG A 354 -31.96 5.25 17.92
C ARG A 354 -30.64 4.95 17.20
N ILE A 355 -30.40 3.68 16.85
CA ILE A 355 -29.22 3.29 16.06
C ILE A 355 -29.33 3.84 14.62
N ARG A 356 -30.51 3.82 14.02
CA ARG A 356 -30.77 4.35 12.67
C ARG A 356 -30.61 5.87 12.63
N ASP A 357 -31.09 6.58 13.65
CA ASP A 357 -30.95 8.03 13.79
C ASP A 357 -29.50 8.43 14.07
N ALA A 358 -28.81 7.71 14.96
CA ALA A 358 -27.38 7.92 15.19
C ALA A 358 -26.53 7.66 13.92
N MET A 359 -26.90 6.67 13.10
CA MET A 359 -26.26 6.43 11.80
C MET A 359 -26.57 7.52 10.78
N ARG A 360 -27.80 8.05 10.76
CA ARG A 360 -28.22 9.15 9.88
C ARG A 360 -27.47 10.44 10.23
N GLU A 361 -27.40 10.80 11.51
CA GLU A 361 -26.64 11.95 11.99
C GLU A 361 -25.15 11.83 11.64
N ARG A 362 -24.57 10.63 11.77
CA ARG A 362 -23.18 10.36 11.37
C ARG A 362 -22.98 10.46 9.85
N GLY A 363 -24.00 10.11 9.06
CA GLY A 363 -24.02 10.29 7.61
C GLY A 363 -24.08 11.77 7.20
N GLU A 364 -24.88 12.57 7.89
CA GLU A 364 -25.00 14.02 7.66
C GLU A 364 -23.72 14.76 8.07
N ARG A 365 -23.08 14.37 9.18
CA ARG A 365 -21.74 14.89 9.55
C ARG A 365 -20.68 14.57 8.48
N ARG A 366 -20.79 13.45 7.77
CA ARG A 366 -19.91 13.13 6.63
C ARG A 366 -20.24 13.96 5.39
N ARG A 367 -21.53 14.27 5.14
CA ARG A 367 -21.95 15.16 4.04
C ARG A 367 -21.46 16.59 4.24
N ARG A 368 -21.63 17.15 5.45
CA ARG A 368 -21.07 18.47 5.80
C ARG A 368 -19.56 18.52 5.62
N ARG A 369 -18.86 17.43 5.98
CA ARG A 369 -17.41 17.30 5.76
C ARG A 369 -17.00 17.14 4.29
N SER A 370 -17.90 16.68 3.42
CA SER A 370 -17.66 16.59 1.97
C SER A 370 -18.03 17.87 1.22
N GLU A 371 -18.98 18.66 1.72
CA GLU A 371 -19.33 19.98 1.16
C GLU A 371 -18.21 21.00 1.42
N ASP A 372 -17.56 20.97 2.59
CA ASP A 372 -16.34 21.76 2.88
C ASP A 372 -15.06 21.26 2.15
N GLY A 373 -15.14 20.15 1.43
CA GLY A 373 -14.03 19.54 0.70
C GLY A 373 -14.20 19.53 -0.83
N SER A 374 -15.27 20.15 -1.34
CA SER A 374 -15.69 20.06 -2.75
C SER A 374 -15.54 21.39 -3.49
N TRP A 375 -14.34 21.97 -3.47
CA TRP A 375 -13.87 22.91 -4.48
C TRP A 375 -12.46 22.49 -4.90
N ASP A 376 -12.39 21.59 -5.88
CA ASP A 376 -11.39 21.52 -6.94
C ASP A 376 -11.40 20.12 -7.58
N MET A 377 -11.94 20.05 -8.80
CA MET A 377 -11.42 19.30 -9.95
C MET A 377 -12.51 19.25 -11.03
N ALA A 378 -12.67 20.36 -11.73
CA ALA A 378 -13.29 20.37 -13.05
C ALA A 378 -12.26 19.93 -14.11
N SER A 379 -12.68 18.99 -14.95
CA SER A 379 -12.34 18.81 -16.38
C SER A 379 -10.87 18.71 -16.82
N SER A 380 -10.48 17.53 -17.30
CA SER A 380 -9.93 17.35 -18.66
C SER A 380 -9.87 15.85 -19.00
N GLY A 381 -10.47 15.51 -20.14
CA GLY A 381 -10.82 14.15 -20.53
C GLY A 381 -9.75 13.37 -21.29
N ALA A 382 -10.09 12.10 -21.52
CA ALA A 382 -9.59 11.28 -22.62
C ALA A 382 -10.81 10.48 -23.12
N GLY A 383 -11.42 10.96 -24.20
CA GLY A 383 -12.49 10.28 -24.90
C GLY A 383 -11.93 9.20 -25.83
N THR A 384 -12.70 8.12 -25.98
CA THR A 384 -12.62 7.21 -27.12
C THR A 384 -14.04 6.88 -27.57
N PRO A 385 -14.27 6.71 -28.88
CA PRO A 385 -15.49 7.14 -29.56
C PRO A 385 -16.61 6.09 -29.49
N SER A 386 -17.84 6.58 -29.44
CA SER A 386 -19.05 5.82 -29.70
C SER A 386 -19.27 5.70 -31.21
N SER A 387 -19.31 4.48 -31.72
CA SER A 387 -19.83 4.18 -33.05
C SER A 387 -21.35 4.30 -33.03
N THR A 388 -21.87 5.30 -33.71
CA THR A 388 -23.24 5.42 -34.19
C THR A 388 -23.43 4.45 -35.36
N GLU A 389 -24.44 3.59 -35.28
CA GLU A 389 -25.19 3.15 -36.45
C GLU A 389 -26.68 3.24 -36.13
N GLU A 390 -27.36 3.97 -37.01
CA GLU A 390 -28.81 4.16 -37.09
C GLU A 390 -29.51 2.85 -37.45
N SER A 391 -30.73 2.63 -36.94
CA SER A 391 -31.91 2.72 -37.80
C SER A 391 -33.21 2.65 -36.98
N ARG A 392 -34.07 3.63 -37.26
CA ARG A 392 -35.52 3.66 -37.02
C ARG A 392 -36.23 2.38 -37.49
N LYS A 393 -37.30 2.00 -36.78
CA LYS A 393 -38.70 2.10 -37.26
C LYS A 393 -39.72 1.65 -36.21
N ASP A 394 -40.58 2.59 -35.82
CA ASP A 394 -42.05 2.53 -35.75
C ASP A 394 -42.74 1.17 -35.61
N LEU A 395 -43.33 0.90 -34.44
CA LEU A 395 -44.79 0.92 -34.16
C LEU A 395 -45.05 0.52 -32.69
#